data_AF-A0A812Z4R0-F1
#
_entry.id   AF-A0A812Z4R0-F1
#
_cell.length_a   1.000
_cell.length_b   1.000
_cell.length_c   1.000
_cell.angle_alpha   90.00
_cell.angle_beta   90.00
_cell.angle_gamma   90.00
#
_symmetry.space_group_name_H-M   'P 1'
#
loop_
_entity.id
_entity.type
_entity.pdbx_description
1 polymer ?
#
loop_
_entity_poly.entity_id
_entity_poly.type
_entity_poly.pdbx_seq_one_letter_code
_entity_poly.pdbx_strand_id
1 'polypeptide(L)'
;MAAVPGSAAREFFDEQVKWFGEFLYNDREEWERIIDTRLANNDFRIPLDVTQLEKADPGMKDKIMEDPEKYIPPFEDALLGYLQQQNPKVVKELAQPLRLDVRGHFGRYH
;
A
#
# COMPACT_ATOMS: atom_id res chain seq x y z
N MET A 1 -13.40 19.05 -25.47
CA MET A 1 -13.55 18.17 -24.30
C MET A 1 -12.62 18.71 -23.23
N ALA A 2 -13.15 19.34 -22.19
CA ALA A 2 -12.35 19.94 -21.14
C ALA A 2 -11.85 18.84 -20.20
N ALA A 3 -10.55 18.57 -20.23
CA ALA A 3 -9.90 17.79 -19.18
C ALA A 3 -10.00 18.60 -17.89
N VAL A 4 -10.85 18.14 -16.97
CA VAL A 4 -10.95 18.74 -15.65
C VAL A 4 -9.60 18.54 -14.95
N PRO A 5 -9.01 19.57 -14.31
CA PRO A 5 -7.72 19.44 -13.64
C PRO A 5 -7.74 18.46 -12.43
N GLY A 6 -8.91 17.92 -12.08
CA GLY A 6 -9.06 16.83 -11.11
C GLY A 6 -8.93 15.41 -11.68
N SER A 7 -8.86 15.23 -13.01
CA SER A 7 -8.74 13.90 -13.63
C SER A 7 -7.35 13.31 -13.44
N ALA A 8 -6.29 14.07 -13.74
CA ALA A 8 -4.93 13.52 -13.74
C ALA A 8 -4.47 13.01 -12.36
N ALA A 9 -4.79 13.73 -11.29
CA ALA A 9 -4.48 13.29 -9.93
C ALA A 9 -5.26 12.02 -9.54
N ARG A 10 -6.49 11.88 -10.04
CA ARG A 10 -7.35 10.74 -9.77
C ARG A 10 -6.99 9.52 -10.62
N GLU A 11 -6.59 9.74 -11.87
CA GLU A 11 -6.02 8.73 -12.76
C GLU A 11 -4.70 8.21 -12.18
N PHE A 12 -3.83 9.09 -11.72
CA PHE A 12 -2.61 8.71 -11.01
C PHE A 12 -2.92 7.89 -9.75
N PHE A 13 -3.87 8.35 -8.92
CA PHE A 13 -4.29 7.61 -7.73
C PHE A 13 -4.79 6.20 -8.09
N ASP A 14 -5.69 6.08 -9.06
CA ASP A 14 -6.23 4.79 -9.52
C ASP A 14 -5.15 3.88 -10.11
N GLU A 15 -4.19 4.45 -10.82
CA GLU A 15 -3.03 3.72 -11.36
C GLU A 15 -2.13 3.19 -10.24
N GLN A 16 -1.84 4.00 -9.22
CA GLN A 16 -1.08 3.56 -8.05
C GLN A 16 -1.83 2.49 -7.24
N VAL A 17 -3.15 2.63 -7.09
CA VAL A 17 -4.00 1.61 -6.45
C VAL A 17 -3.91 0.28 -7.21
N LYS A 18 -4.05 0.31 -8.53
CA LYS A 18 -3.96 -0.89 -9.37
C LYS A 18 -2.58 -1.54 -9.30
N TRP A 19 -1.53 -0.74 -9.49
CA TRP A 19 -0.15 -1.23 -9.44
C TRP A 19 0.17 -1.89 -8.09
N PHE A 20 -0.21 -1.24 -6.99
CA PHE A 20 0.01 -1.79 -5.65
C PHE A 20 -0.86 -3.03 -5.41
N GLY A 21 -2.10 -3.05 -5.90
CA GLY A 21 -2.93 -4.24 -5.91
C GLY A 21 -2.25 -5.41 -6.62
N GLU A 22 -1.72 -5.20 -7.82
CA GLU A 22 -0.98 -6.21 -8.57
C GLU A 22 0.28 -6.66 -7.83
N PHE A 23 1.00 -5.76 -7.18
CA PHE A 23 2.13 -6.10 -6.31
C PHE A 23 1.71 -7.01 -5.15
N LEU A 24 0.62 -6.69 -4.44
CA LEU A 24 0.08 -7.55 -3.39
C LEU A 24 -0.36 -8.91 -3.93
N TYR A 25 -0.89 -8.97 -5.15
CA TYR A 25 -1.32 -10.22 -5.79
C TYR A 25 -0.15 -11.09 -6.27
N ASN A 26 0.96 -10.49 -6.71
CA ASN A 26 2.17 -11.23 -7.10
C ASN A 26 2.76 -11.98 -5.92
N ASP A 27 2.87 -11.33 -4.76
CA ASP A 27 3.39 -11.91 -3.52
C ASP A 27 2.27 -12.28 -2.53
N ARG A 28 1.10 -12.69 -3.04
CA ARG A 28 -0.10 -12.90 -2.21
C ARG A 28 0.14 -13.81 -1.01
N GLU A 29 0.89 -14.90 -1.18
CA GLU A 29 1.10 -15.89 -0.12
C GLU A 29 1.94 -15.31 1.02
N GLU A 30 2.90 -14.44 0.69
CA GLU A 30 3.71 -13.73 1.69
C GLU A 30 2.86 -12.67 2.41
N TRP A 31 2.12 -11.86 1.64
CA TRP A 31 1.25 -10.82 2.19
C TRP A 31 0.13 -11.38 3.07
N GLU A 32 -0.54 -12.45 2.63
CA GLU A 32 -1.55 -13.15 3.43
C GLU A 32 -0.97 -13.63 4.75
N ARG A 33 0.22 -14.24 4.74
CA ARG A 33 0.89 -14.68 5.97
C ARG A 33 1.24 -13.50 6.88
N ILE A 34 1.80 -12.43 6.34
CA ILE A 34 2.17 -11.23 7.11
C ILE A 34 0.92 -10.62 7.74
N ILE A 35 -0.13 -10.42 6.95
CA ILE A 35 -1.36 -9.78 7.40
C ILE A 35 -2.07 -10.67 8.42
N ASP A 36 -2.25 -11.97 8.16
CA ASP A 36 -2.86 -12.90 9.13
C ASP A 36 -2.11 -12.90 10.47
N THR A 37 -0.78 -12.95 10.42
CA THR A 37 0.06 -12.87 11.63
C THR A 37 -0.17 -11.56 12.37
N ARG A 38 -0.25 -10.42 11.67
CA ARG A 38 -0.44 -9.09 12.27
C ARG A 38 -1.83 -8.96 12.88
N LEU A 39 -2.85 -9.40 12.16
CA LEU A 39 -4.24 -9.40 12.60
C LEU A 39 -4.43 -10.28 13.85
N ALA A 40 -3.79 -11.46 13.89
CA ALA A 40 -3.78 -12.31 15.08
C ALA A 40 -3.17 -11.61 16.30
N ASN A 41 -2.23 -10.69 16.09
CA ASN A 41 -1.62 -9.86 17.13
C ASN A 41 -2.39 -8.56 17.43
N ASN A 42 -3.58 -8.35 16.85
CA ASN A 42 -4.33 -7.09 16.91
C ASN A 42 -3.54 -5.87 16.39
N ASP A 43 -2.56 -6.11 15.53
CA ASP A 43 -1.72 -5.09 14.90
C ASP A 43 -2.27 -4.80 13.51
N PHE A 44 -2.88 -3.63 13.34
CA PHE A 44 -3.47 -3.20 12.05
C PHE A 44 -2.53 -2.29 11.24
N ARG A 45 -1.25 -2.34 11.59
CA ARG A 45 -0.15 -1.67 10.90
C ARG A 45 0.60 -2.70 10.07
N ILE A 46 0.35 -2.71 8.77
CA ILE A 46 0.97 -3.68 7.88
C ILE A 46 2.34 -3.14 7.46
N PRO A 47 3.45 -3.82 7.83
CA PRO A 47 4.78 -3.37 7.43
C PRO A 47 4.96 -3.55 5.93
N LEU A 48 5.32 -2.47 5.25
CA LEU A 48 5.64 -2.48 3.83
C LEU A 48 7.09 -2.10 3.63
N ASP A 49 7.91 -3.04 3.13
CA ASP A 49 9.30 -2.76 2.89
C ASP A 49 9.50 -2.09 1.52
N VAL A 50 10.01 -0.85 1.51
CA VAL A 50 10.26 -0.09 0.28
C VAL A 50 11.30 -0.75 -0.62
N THR A 51 12.15 -1.64 -0.09
CA THR A 51 13.09 -2.41 -0.93
C THR A 51 12.37 -3.48 -1.75
N GLN A 52 11.22 -3.98 -1.30
CA GLN A 52 10.37 -4.87 -2.11
C GLN A 52 9.71 -4.09 -3.25
N LEU A 53 9.27 -2.87 -2.97
CA LEU A 53 8.74 -1.96 -3.99
C LEU A 53 9.79 -1.60 -5.04
N GLU A 54 11.03 -1.33 -4.61
CA GLU A 54 12.15 -1.03 -5.52
C GLU A 54 12.53 -2.21 -6.42
N LYS A 55 12.32 -3.45 -5.96
CA LYS A 55 12.50 -4.66 -6.80
C LYS A 55 11.41 -4.79 -7.86
N ALA A 56 10.18 -4.39 -7.53
CA ALA A 56 9.04 -4.45 -8.45
C ALA A 56 9.07 -3.31 -9.48
N ASP A 57 9.32 -2.08 -9.03
CA ASP A 57 9.53 -0.90 -9.88
C ASP A 57 10.79 -0.15 -9.42
N PRO A 58 11.90 -0.22 -10.20
CA PRO A 58 13.12 0.48 -9.86
C PRO A 58 12.88 2.00 -9.90
N GLY A 59 13.02 2.65 -8.75
CA GLY A 59 12.74 4.07 -8.56
C GLY A 59 11.45 4.37 -7.78
N MET A 60 10.61 3.37 -7.52
CA MET A 60 9.41 3.55 -6.69
C MET A 60 9.74 4.00 -5.27
N LYS A 61 10.81 3.46 -4.69
CA LYS A 61 11.31 3.90 -3.38
C LYS A 61 11.62 5.40 -3.36
N ASP A 62 12.35 5.89 -4.36
CA ASP A 62 12.76 7.31 -4.43
C ASP A 62 11.52 8.22 -4.57
N LYS A 63 10.56 7.82 -5.42
CA LYS A 63 9.27 8.53 -5.60
C LYS A 63 8.44 8.59 -4.31
N ILE A 64 8.34 7.49 -3.57
CA ILE A 64 7.63 7.45 -2.27
C ILE A 64 8.37 8.30 -1.23
N MET A 65 9.69 8.32 -1.27
CA MET A 65 10.49 9.15 -0.35
C MET A 65 10.37 10.64 -0.68
N GLU A 66 10.27 10.99 -1.96
CA GLU A 66 10.11 12.37 -2.43
C GLU A 66 8.71 12.92 -2.10
N ASP A 67 7.66 12.15 -2.33
CA ASP A 67 6.27 12.56 -2.14
C ASP A 67 5.41 11.48 -1.44
N PRO A 68 5.69 11.11 -0.18
CA PRO A 68 4.98 10.02 0.50
C PRO A 68 3.47 10.26 0.60
N GLU A 69 3.04 11.52 0.72
CA GLU A 69 1.62 11.90 0.75
C GLU A 69 0.87 11.61 -0.56
N LYS A 70 1.56 11.46 -1.69
CA LYS A 70 0.94 11.12 -2.98
C LYS A 70 0.82 9.61 -3.19
N TYR A 71 1.75 8.82 -2.64
CA TYR A 71 1.84 7.38 -2.87
C TYR A 71 1.28 6.54 -1.72
N ILE A 72 1.39 6.97 -0.46
CA ILE A 72 0.88 6.21 0.68
C ILE A 72 -0.65 6.06 0.64
N PRO A 73 -1.45 7.14 0.44
CA PRO A 73 -2.90 7.01 0.43
C PRO A 73 -3.46 6.01 -0.60
N PRO A 74 -3.03 5.98 -1.88
CA PRO A 74 -3.50 4.97 -2.82
C PRO A 74 -3.05 3.55 -2.45
N PHE A 75 -1.88 3.38 -1.82
CA PHE A 75 -1.45 2.06 -1.37
C PHE A 75 -2.26 1.55 -0.18
N GLU A 76 -2.63 2.43 0.75
CA GLU A 76 -3.52 2.09 1.87
C GLU A 76 -4.91 1.69 1.36
N ASP A 77 -5.44 2.40 0.36
CA ASP A 77 -6.72 2.08 -0.28
C ASP A 77 -6.68 0.72 -1.01
N ALA A 78 -5.61 0.47 -1.78
CA ALA A 78 -5.38 -0.81 -2.44
C ALA A 78 -5.25 -1.98 -1.44
N LEU A 79 -4.53 -1.78 -0.35
CA LEU A 79 -4.38 -2.78 0.70
C LEU A 79 -5.71 -3.07 1.41
N LEU A 80 -6.49 -2.03 1.69
CA LEU A 80 -7.82 -2.17 2.27
C LEU A 80 -8.75 -2.94 1.33
N GLY A 81 -8.74 -2.62 0.03
CA GLY A 81 -9.49 -3.33 -1.01
C GLY A 81 -9.08 -4.80 -1.10
N TYR A 82 -7.78 -5.07 -1.10
CA TYR A 82 -7.23 -6.43 -1.07
C TYR A 82 -7.70 -7.21 0.17
N LEU A 83 -7.63 -6.59 1.35
CA LEU A 83 -8.09 -7.22 2.60
C LEU A 83 -9.59 -7.44 2.65
N GLN A 84 -10.40 -6.55 2.07
CA GLN A 84 -11.83 -6.77 1.94
C GLN A 84 -12.13 -8.01 1.07
N GLN A 85 -11.31 -8.29 0.05
CA GLN A 85 -11.48 -9.47 -0.79
C GLN A 85 -11.02 -10.75 -0.09
N GLN A 86 -9.89 -10.71 0.63
CA GLN A 86 -9.34 -11.89 1.30
C GLN A 86 -10.06 -12.21 2.61
N ASN A 87 -10.26 -11.20 3.47
CA ASN A 87 -10.80 -11.40 4.82
C ASN A 87 -11.77 -10.28 5.22
N PRO A 88 -12.97 -10.21 4.60
CA PRO A 88 -13.96 -9.15 4.83
C PRO A 88 -14.47 -9.09 6.27
N LYS A 89 -14.36 -10.19 7.01
CA LYS A 89 -14.74 -10.24 8.43
C LYS A 89 -13.80 -9.39 9.26
N VAL A 90 -12.49 -9.54 9.05
CA VAL A 90 -11.49 -8.78 9.81
C VAL A 90 -11.62 -7.31 9.52
N VAL A 91 -11.84 -6.90 8.26
CA VAL A 91 -12.07 -5.49 7.91
C VAL A 91 -13.29 -4.89 8.62
N LYS A 92 -14.35 -5.69 8.83
CA LYS A 92 -15.54 -5.24 9.59
C LYS A 92 -15.30 -5.18 11.10
N GLU A 93 -14.41 -6.01 11.61
CA GLU A 93 -14.04 -6.07 13.03
C GLU A 93 -12.83 -5.16 13.36
N LEU A 94 -12.32 -4.40 12.37
CA LEU A 94 -11.27 -3.41 12.56
C LEU A 94 -11.74 -2.32 13.54
N ALA A 95 -11.19 -2.35 14.75
CA ALA A 95 -11.38 -1.28 15.74
C ALA A 95 -10.63 0.02 15.34
N GLN A 96 -9.62 -0.09 14.47
CA GLN A 96 -8.84 1.03 13.97
C GLN A 96 -8.60 0.90 12.45
N PRO A 97 -8.46 2.02 11.73
CA PRO A 97 -8.18 1.99 10.30
C PRO A 97 -6.87 1.24 10.06
N LEU A 98 -6.89 0.36 9.06
CA LEU A 98 -5.70 -0.31 8.59
C LEU A 98 -4.74 0.74 8.04
N ARG A 99 -3.48 0.69 8.47
CA ARG A 99 -2.44 1.61 8.01
C ARG A 99 -1.25 0.88 7.45
N LEU A 100 -0.61 1.49 6.47
CA LEU A 100 0.67 1.03 5.97
C LEU A 100 1.80 1.61 6.84
N ASP A 101 2.61 0.71 7.38
CA ASP A 101 3.83 1.06 8.08
C ASP A 101 4.99 0.91 7.10
N VAL A 102 5.28 1.99 6.37
CA VAL A 102 6.33 1.99 5.34
C VAL A 102 7.69 1.90 6.01
N ARG A 103 8.30 0.72 5.91
CA ARG A 103 9.63 0.40 6.44
C ARG A 103 10.64 0.44 5.32
N GLY A 104 11.80 0.97 5.63
CA GLY A 104 12.90 1.01 4.70
C GLY A 104 14.12 1.44 5.46
N HIS A 105 15.28 0.90 5.09
CA HIS A 105 16.51 1.57 5.42
C HIS A 105 16.50 2.92 4.67
N PHE A 106 16.02 3.98 5.34
CA PHE A 106 16.17 5.39 4.96
C PHE A 106 17.66 5.75 5.09
N GLY A 107 18.52 5.02 4.37
CA GLY A 107 19.94 5.28 4.33
C GLY A 107 20.14 6.62 3.65
N ARG A 108 20.50 7.63 4.45
CA ARG A 108 20.95 8.99 4.08
C ARG A 108 19.86 10.05 3.93
N TYR A 109 19.31 10.49 5.05
CA TYR A 109 19.20 11.93 5.29
C TYR A 109 19.96 12.24 6.58
N HIS A 110 21.21 12.68 6.41
CA HIS A 110 22.02 13.40 7.40
C HIS A 110 22.84 14.45 6.66
#